data_AF-A0A7S6M053-F1
#
_entry.id   AF-A0A7S6M053-F1
#
_cell.length_a   1.000
_cell.length_b   1.000
_cell.length_c   1.000
_cell.angle_alpha   90.00
_cell.angle_beta   90.00
_cell.angle_gamma   90.00
#
_symmetry.space_group_name_H-M   'P 1'
#
loop_
_entity.id
_entity.type
_entity.pdbx_description
1 polymer ?
#
loop_
_entity_poly.entity_id
_entity_poly.type
_entity_poly.pdbx_seq_one_letter_code
_entity_poly.pdbx_strand_id
1 'polypeptide(L)'
;MAENIEIEEADIEECAKSGLDVPHARKFRVRIDDHVHVVEGAIHDREFLLGLVGKNSEEFELVEEFAIADQNEVVEKSIQVDLRMKGLRGFVTAHRHHVPRLVVIKIDDKEYKVNEGPTTGAKLRSLPPVPDDRDLWLERKGDDEKITPDAIVDVRDHMCFYTAPSTINPGARRL
;
A
#
# COMPACT_ATOMS: atom_id res chain seq x y z
N MET A 1 -8.34 -29.33 -22.45
CA MET A 1 -7.50 -30.53 -22.21
C MET A 1 -7.63 -30.83 -20.73
N ALA A 2 -8.03 -32.04 -20.33
CA ALA A 2 -8.17 -32.37 -18.92
C ALA A 2 -6.78 -32.46 -18.29
N GLU A 3 -6.56 -31.80 -17.15
CA GLU A 3 -5.35 -32.00 -16.37
C GLU A 3 -5.33 -33.43 -15.83
N ASN A 4 -4.18 -34.08 -15.93
CA ASN A 4 -4.00 -35.43 -15.42
C ASN A 4 -3.77 -35.34 -13.91
N ILE A 5 -4.85 -35.46 -13.13
CA ILE A 5 -4.79 -35.38 -11.66
C ILE A 5 -4.11 -36.65 -11.12
N GLU A 6 -3.01 -36.47 -10.39
CA GLU A 6 -2.23 -37.55 -9.77
C GLU A 6 -2.72 -37.86 -8.36
N ILE A 7 -3.08 -36.82 -7.60
CA ILE A 7 -3.55 -36.95 -6.21
C ILE A 7 -4.76 -36.05 -5.93
N GLU A 8 -5.50 -36.35 -4.86
CA GLU A 8 -6.67 -35.54 -4.50
C GLU A 8 -6.26 -34.18 -3.91
N GLU A 9 -5.22 -34.15 -3.08
CA GLU A 9 -4.80 -32.97 -2.34
C GLU A 9 -3.26 -32.92 -2.22
N ALA A 10 -2.65 -31.78 -2.54
CA ALA A 10 -1.23 -31.51 -2.34
C ALA A 10 -1.01 -30.42 -1.28
N ASP A 11 -0.02 -30.57 -0.40
CA ASP A 11 0.44 -29.50 0.51
C ASP A 11 1.68 -28.82 -0.06
N ILE A 12 1.52 -27.57 -0.51
CA ILE A 12 2.59 -26.86 -1.20
C ILE A 12 3.77 -26.57 -0.27
N GLU A 13 3.51 -26.32 1.01
CA GLU A 13 4.55 -26.00 1.98
C GLU A 13 5.40 -27.24 2.28
N GLU A 14 4.75 -28.40 2.42
CA GLU A 14 5.44 -29.67 2.62
C GLU A 14 6.30 -30.02 1.40
N CYS A 15 5.76 -29.93 0.19
CA CYS A 15 6.52 -30.15 -1.05
C CYS A 15 7.77 -29.24 -1.12
N ALA A 16 7.59 -27.94 -0.84
CA ALA A 16 8.69 -26.98 -0.87
C ALA A 16 9.77 -27.27 0.20
N LYS A 17 9.37 -27.67 1.42
CA LYS A 17 10.32 -28.07 2.49
C LYS A 17 11.11 -29.31 2.13
N SER A 18 10.50 -30.25 1.42
CA SER A 18 11.14 -31.48 0.95
C SER A 18 11.96 -31.30 -0.33
N GLY A 19 11.91 -30.12 -0.96
CA GLY A 19 12.57 -29.85 -2.24
C GLY A 19 11.98 -30.63 -3.41
N LEU A 20 10.74 -31.11 -3.26
CA LEU A 20 10.02 -31.85 -4.29
C LEU A 20 9.17 -30.90 -5.13
N ASP A 21 8.93 -31.28 -6.39
CA ASP A 21 7.97 -30.59 -7.23
C ASP A 21 6.54 -30.87 -6.71
N VAL A 22 5.65 -29.88 -6.80
CA VAL A 22 4.26 -30.04 -6.38
C VAL A 22 3.51 -30.88 -7.43
N PRO A 23 2.91 -32.01 -7.06
CA PRO A 23 2.22 -32.89 -8.01
C PRO A 23 0.94 -32.25 -8.56
N HIS A 24 0.42 -32.83 -9.64
CA HIS A 24 -0.90 -32.43 -10.14
C HIS A 24 -1.98 -32.91 -9.18
N ALA A 25 -2.60 -31.99 -8.44
CA ALA A 25 -3.66 -32.28 -7.50
C ALA A 25 -4.99 -31.61 -7.87
N ARG A 26 -6.10 -32.18 -7.39
CA ARG A 26 -7.40 -31.51 -7.49
C ARG A 26 -7.47 -30.31 -6.54
N LYS A 27 -6.91 -30.48 -5.34
CA LYS A 27 -6.89 -29.50 -4.27
C LYS A 27 -5.47 -29.18 -3.82
N PHE A 28 -5.27 -27.95 -3.37
CA PHE A 28 -4.00 -27.47 -2.86
C PHE A 28 -4.20 -26.85 -1.48
N ARG A 29 -3.40 -27.30 -0.51
CA ARG A 29 -3.24 -26.66 0.78
C ARG A 29 -2.20 -25.56 0.65
N VAL A 30 -2.64 -24.33 0.88
CA VAL A 30 -1.85 -23.10 0.74
C VAL A 30 -1.84 -22.35 2.06
N ARG A 31 -0.66 -21.91 2.51
CA ARG A 31 -0.53 -21.03 3.68
C ARG A 31 -0.55 -19.56 3.25
N ILE A 32 -1.39 -18.75 3.88
CA ILE A 32 -1.46 -17.29 3.72
C ILE A 32 -1.54 -16.65 5.12
N ASP A 33 -0.61 -15.77 5.48
CA ASP A 33 -0.55 -15.14 6.82
C ASP A 33 -0.70 -16.14 7.98
N ASP A 34 0.04 -17.25 7.91
CA ASP A 34 0.00 -18.36 8.89
C ASP A 34 -1.31 -19.16 8.98
N HIS A 35 -2.29 -18.87 8.12
CA HIS A 35 -3.51 -19.66 7.98
C HIS A 35 -3.42 -20.60 6.78
N VAL A 36 -3.88 -21.84 6.95
CA VAL A 36 -3.93 -22.82 5.87
C VAL A 36 -5.32 -22.84 5.25
N HIS A 37 -5.36 -22.72 3.92
CA HIS A 37 -6.57 -22.77 3.11
C HIS A 37 -6.48 -23.92 2.10
N VAL A 38 -7.62 -24.50 1.75
CA VAL A 38 -7.71 -25.52 0.69
C VAL A 38 -8.42 -24.90 -0.50
N VAL A 39 -7.78 -24.92 -1.66
CA VAL A 39 -8.29 -24.35 -2.92
C VAL A 39 -8.33 -25.40 -4.01
N GLU A 40 -9.25 -25.27 -4.96
CA GLU A 40 -9.37 -26.17 -6.10
C GLU A 40 -8.66 -25.61 -7.34
N GLY A 41 -7.83 -26.44 -7.97
CA GLY A 41 -7.01 -26.03 -9.11
C GLY A 41 -5.68 -25.38 -8.71
N ALA A 42 -4.72 -25.40 -9.63
CA ALA A 42 -3.37 -24.89 -9.37
C ALA A 42 -3.21 -23.40 -9.67
N ILE A 43 -4.04 -22.83 -10.54
CA ILE A 43 -3.89 -21.43 -11.01
C ILE A 43 -4.97 -20.55 -10.40
N HIS A 44 -4.56 -19.52 -9.66
CA HIS A 44 -5.47 -18.56 -9.06
C HIS A 44 -5.03 -17.12 -9.33
N ASP A 45 -5.98 -16.19 -9.40
CA ASP A 45 -5.65 -14.77 -9.38
C ASP A 45 -5.34 -14.30 -7.95
N ARG A 46 -4.64 -13.17 -7.86
CA ARG A 46 -4.25 -12.57 -6.56
C ARG A 46 -5.46 -12.14 -5.73
N GLU A 47 -6.54 -11.69 -6.36
CA GLU A 47 -7.72 -11.18 -5.65
C GLU A 47 -8.42 -12.32 -4.90
N PHE A 48 -8.54 -13.48 -5.55
CA PHE A 48 -9.06 -14.70 -4.94
C PHE A 48 -8.24 -15.10 -3.71
N LEU A 49 -6.92 -15.16 -3.82
CA LEU A 49 -6.03 -15.57 -2.72
C LEU A 49 -6.06 -14.56 -1.55
N LEU A 50 -6.13 -13.25 -1.82
CA LEU A 50 -6.33 -12.23 -0.79
C LEU A 50 -7.70 -12.36 -0.12
N GLY A 51 -8.74 -12.67 -0.89
CA GLY A 51 -10.09 -12.90 -0.38
C GLY A 51 -10.18 -14.04 0.63
N LEU A 52 -9.33 -15.06 0.53
CA LEU A 52 -9.28 -16.18 1.51
C LEU A 52 -8.96 -15.72 2.93
N VAL A 53 -8.21 -14.63 3.07
CA VAL A 53 -7.84 -14.02 4.36
C VAL A 53 -8.59 -12.70 4.63
N GLY A 54 -9.67 -12.44 3.89
CA GLY A 54 -10.49 -11.23 4.06
C GLY A 54 -9.79 -9.93 3.68
N LYS A 55 -8.81 -9.99 2.77
CA LYS A 55 -8.06 -8.82 2.27
C LYS A 55 -8.42 -8.54 0.81
N ASN A 56 -8.13 -7.33 0.36
CA ASN A 56 -8.35 -6.90 -1.02
C ASN A 56 -7.05 -6.37 -1.63
N SER A 57 -6.98 -6.35 -2.96
CA SER A 57 -5.79 -5.86 -3.67
C SER A 57 -5.61 -4.33 -3.67
N GLU A 58 -6.55 -3.55 -3.17
CA GLU A 58 -6.40 -2.09 -3.03
C GLU A 58 -5.49 -1.75 -1.84
N GLU A 59 -5.69 -2.42 -0.71
CA GLU A 59 -4.97 -2.16 0.54
C GLU A 59 -3.75 -3.08 0.73
N PHE A 60 -3.80 -4.28 0.15
CA PHE A 60 -2.79 -5.32 0.38
C PHE A 60 -2.12 -5.79 -0.90
N GLU A 61 -0.87 -6.21 -0.75
CA GLU A 61 -0.09 -6.94 -1.72
C GLU A 61 0.11 -8.36 -1.24
N LEU A 62 -0.17 -9.33 -2.13
CA LEU A 62 0.18 -10.72 -1.92
C LEU A 62 1.65 -10.94 -2.33
N VAL A 63 2.45 -11.42 -1.39
CA VAL A 63 3.88 -11.70 -1.54
C VAL A 63 4.08 -13.21 -1.49
N GLU A 64 4.68 -13.76 -2.53
CA GLU A 64 5.05 -15.18 -2.61
C GLU A 64 6.25 -15.46 -1.70
N GLU A 65 6.15 -16.47 -0.84
CA GLU A 65 7.26 -16.95 -0.02
C GLU A 65 7.87 -18.21 -0.62
N PHE A 66 9.18 -18.21 -0.87
CA PHE A 66 9.91 -19.35 -1.42
C PHE A 66 10.85 -20.00 -0.39
N ALA A 67 11.12 -21.30 -0.54
CA ALA A 67 12.03 -22.09 0.31
C ALA A 67 13.52 -21.88 -0.01
N ILE A 68 13.85 -21.20 -1.11
CA ILE A 68 15.20 -21.17 -1.67
C ILE A 68 15.90 -19.87 -1.27
N ALA A 69 17.07 -20.00 -0.64
CA ALA A 69 17.91 -18.89 -0.16
C ALA A 69 19.00 -18.44 -1.16
N ASP A 70 19.09 -19.01 -2.38
CA ASP A 70 20.32 -18.85 -3.18
C ASP A 70 20.16 -18.70 -4.70
N GLN A 71 18.98 -18.36 -5.22
CA GLN A 71 18.84 -17.89 -6.60
C GLN A 71 17.79 -16.77 -6.66
N ASN A 72 18.27 -15.54 -6.50
CA ASN A 72 17.46 -14.33 -6.61
C ASN A 72 17.07 -14.11 -8.08
N GLU A 73 15.91 -14.60 -8.49
CA GLU A 73 15.21 -14.05 -9.65
C GLU A 73 13.91 -13.40 -9.17
N VAL A 74 13.79 -12.10 -9.43
CA VAL A 74 12.59 -11.32 -9.12
C VAL A 74 11.52 -11.78 -10.10
N VAL A 75 10.65 -12.70 -9.67
CA VAL A 75 9.47 -13.07 -10.44
C VAL A 75 8.57 -11.83 -10.50
N GLU A 76 8.42 -11.29 -11.70
CA GLU A 76 7.54 -10.17 -12.00
C GLU A 76 6.13 -10.50 -11.53
N LYS A 77 5.44 -9.53 -10.90
CA LYS A 77 4.10 -9.68 -10.33
C LYS A 77 3.11 -10.18 -11.39
N SER A 78 3.00 -11.50 -11.55
CA SER A 78 1.98 -12.09 -12.41
C SER A 78 0.62 -11.89 -11.75
N ILE A 79 -0.39 -11.60 -12.57
CA ILE A 79 -1.78 -11.47 -12.12
C ILE A 79 -2.32 -12.83 -11.63
N GLN A 80 -1.79 -13.91 -12.20
CA GLN A 80 -2.11 -15.29 -11.85
C GLN A 80 -0.91 -15.98 -11.21
N VAL A 81 -1.18 -16.77 -10.20
CA VAL A 81 -0.22 -17.51 -9.39
C VAL A 81 -0.41 -19.00 -9.66
N ASP A 82 0.66 -19.71 -10.02
CA ASP A 82 0.66 -21.17 -10.10
C ASP A 82 1.16 -21.76 -8.77
N LEU A 83 0.28 -22.45 -8.06
CA LEU A 83 0.58 -23.08 -6.77
C LEU A 83 1.59 -24.24 -6.88
N ARG A 84 1.93 -24.67 -8.09
CA ARG A 84 2.97 -25.66 -8.35
C ARG A 84 4.33 -25.05 -8.66
N MET A 85 4.48 -23.73 -8.52
CA MET A 85 5.77 -23.07 -8.65
C MET A 85 6.79 -23.71 -7.72
N LYS A 86 7.94 -24.08 -8.28
CA LYS A 86 8.97 -24.80 -7.54
C LYS A 86 9.47 -23.98 -6.36
N GLY A 87 9.42 -24.59 -5.18
CA GLY A 87 9.88 -23.96 -3.94
C GLY A 87 8.90 -22.96 -3.33
N LEU A 88 7.72 -22.73 -3.91
CA LEU A 88 6.67 -21.90 -3.31
C LEU A 88 6.18 -22.55 -2.00
N ARG A 89 6.31 -21.83 -0.89
CA ARG A 89 5.90 -22.28 0.45
C ARG A 89 4.52 -21.77 0.86
N GLY A 90 4.05 -20.72 0.22
CA GLY A 90 2.85 -19.99 0.62
C GLY A 90 3.01 -18.51 0.37
N PHE A 91 2.24 -17.73 1.09
CA PHE A 91 2.12 -16.29 0.89
C PHE A 91 2.09 -15.55 2.21
N VAL A 92 2.57 -14.32 2.16
CA VAL A 92 2.30 -13.30 3.19
C VAL A 92 1.66 -12.11 2.52
N THR A 93 0.84 -11.40 3.26
CA THR A 93 0.30 -10.12 2.82
C THR A 93 1.08 -8.97 3.42
N ALA A 94 1.35 -7.98 2.60
CA ALA A 94 1.92 -6.71 3.03
C ALA A 94 0.93 -5.59 2.72
N HIS A 95 0.87 -4.55 3.55
CA HIS A 95 0.16 -3.33 3.15
C HIS A 95 0.84 -2.73 1.92
N ARG A 96 0.06 -2.32 0.92
CA ARG A 96 0.60 -1.57 -0.21
C ARG A 96 1.15 -0.24 0.30
N HIS A 97 2.47 -0.08 0.29
CA HIS A 97 3.15 1.16 0.67
C HIS A 97 2.91 2.35 -0.28
N HIS A 98 1.96 2.26 -1.23
CA HIS A 98 1.83 3.20 -2.34
C HIS A 98 0.40 3.63 -2.71
N VAL A 99 -0.61 3.34 -1.88
CA VAL A 99 -1.86 4.08 -2.00
C VAL A 99 -1.78 5.24 -1.01
N PRO A 100 -1.43 6.47 -1.44
CA PRO A 100 -1.49 7.60 -0.54
C PRO A 100 -2.92 7.70 -0.03
N ARG A 101 -3.10 7.50 1.27
CA ARG A 101 -4.38 7.64 1.93
C ARG A 101 -4.89 9.06 1.66
N LEU A 102 -6.14 9.19 1.22
CA LEU A 102 -6.73 10.52 1.10
C LEU A 102 -7.06 11.04 2.51
N VAL A 103 -6.54 12.22 2.84
CA VAL A 103 -6.80 12.93 4.08
C VAL A 103 -7.50 14.25 3.80
N VAL A 104 -8.25 14.76 4.78
CA VAL A 104 -8.96 16.03 4.68
C VAL A 104 -8.17 17.11 5.41
N ILE A 105 -7.70 18.09 4.67
CA ILE A 105 -7.09 19.31 5.22
C ILE A 105 -8.04 20.49 5.06
N LYS A 106 -7.82 21.56 5.83
CA LYS A 106 -8.55 22.83 5.70
C LYS A 106 -7.63 23.93 5.24
N ILE A 107 -8.05 24.74 4.26
CA ILE A 107 -7.38 25.97 3.86
C ILE A 107 -8.42 27.09 3.84
N ASP A 108 -8.27 28.10 4.70
CA ASP A 108 -9.26 29.19 4.87
C ASP A 108 -10.68 28.64 5.15
N ASP A 109 -10.79 27.73 6.12
CA ASP A 109 -12.01 27.00 6.52
C ASP A 109 -12.65 26.09 5.46
N LYS A 110 -12.05 25.99 4.27
CA LYS A 110 -12.52 25.10 3.20
C LYS A 110 -11.77 23.77 3.21
N GLU A 111 -12.52 22.68 3.12
CA GLU A 111 -11.97 21.32 3.11
C GLU A 111 -11.46 20.89 1.74
N TYR A 112 -10.30 20.22 1.74
CA TYR A 112 -9.65 19.65 0.55
C TYR A 112 -9.22 18.22 0.84
N LYS A 113 -9.52 17.31 -0.10
CA LYS A 113 -9.02 15.93 -0.08
C LYS A 113 -7.69 15.86 -0.80
N VAL A 114 -6.65 15.41 -0.11
CA VAL A 114 -5.28 15.33 -0.62
C VAL A 114 -4.62 14.02 -0.22
N ASN A 115 -3.55 13.67 -0.91
CA ASN A 115 -2.72 12.53 -0.56
C ASN A 115 -1.99 12.81 0.76
N GLU A 116 -2.10 11.89 1.72
CA GLU A 116 -1.30 11.88 2.95
C GLU A 116 0.19 11.75 2.62
N GLY A 117 1.04 12.39 3.41
CA GLY A 117 2.48 12.35 3.28
C GLY A 117 3.10 13.59 2.62
N PRO A 118 4.35 13.47 2.13
CA PRO A 118 5.13 14.60 1.62
C PRO A 118 4.46 15.31 0.44
N THR A 119 4.15 16.59 0.62
CA THR A 119 3.52 17.46 -0.37
C THR A 119 4.26 18.79 -0.45
N THR A 120 4.47 19.32 -1.65
CA THR A 120 5.13 20.63 -1.84
C THR A 120 4.19 21.78 -1.48
N GLY A 121 4.73 22.87 -0.96
CA GLY A 121 3.98 24.09 -0.70
C GLY A 121 3.34 24.65 -1.97
N ALA A 122 3.97 24.51 -3.14
CA ALA A 122 3.40 24.88 -4.43
C ALA A 122 2.11 24.10 -4.74
N LYS A 123 2.06 22.80 -4.40
CA LYS A 123 0.87 21.97 -4.55
C LYS A 123 -0.22 22.32 -3.55
N LEU A 124 0.12 22.70 -2.33
CA LEU A 124 -0.85 23.21 -1.35
C LEU A 124 -1.42 24.58 -1.78
N ARG A 125 -0.57 25.47 -2.31
CA ARG A 125 -0.93 26.80 -2.83
C ARG A 125 -1.72 26.78 -4.14
N SER A 126 -1.89 25.61 -4.77
CA SER A 126 -2.73 25.45 -5.96
C SER A 126 -4.13 24.89 -5.65
N LEU A 127 -4.38 24.45 -4.41
CA LEU A 127 -5.69 23.91 -3.99
C LEU A 127 -6.75 25.02 -3.96
N PRO A 128 -6.64 26.05 -3.10
CA PRO A 128 -7.04 27.39 -3.47
C PRO A 128 -5.84 28.08 -4.13
N PRO A 129 -6.00 28.71 -5.29
CA PRO A 129 -4.98 29.61 -5.83
C PRO A 129 -4.70 30.72 -4.80
N VAL A 130 -3.51 30.69 -4.19
CA VAL A 130 -3.05 31.74 -3.26
C VAL A 130 -2.47 32.91 -4.07
N PRO A 131 -3.01 34.13 -3.97
CA PRO A 131 -2.47 35.31 -4.63
C PRO A 131 -1.03 35.64 -4.20
N ASP A 132 -0.28 36.32 -5.07
CA ASP A 132 1.13 36.68 -4.81
C ASP A 132 1.33 37.61 -3.60
N ASP A 133 0.30 38.37 -3.21
CA ASP A 133 0.30 39.25 -2.03
C ASP A 133 -0.09 38.53 -0.73
N ARG A 134 -0.27 37.20 -0.78
CA ARG A 134 -0.60 36.36 0.37
C ARG A 134 0.38 35.20 0.56
N ASP A 135 0.56 34.87 1.83
CA ASP A 135 1.32 33.71 2.27
C ASP A 135 0.40 32.62 2.80
N LEU A 136 0.80 31.37 2.56
CA LEU A 136 0.18 30.19 3.16
C LEU A 136 0.88 29.86 4.48
N TRP A 137 0.11 29.67 5.53
CA TRP A 137 0.58 29.35 6.87
C TRP A 137 -0.08 28.05 7.35
N LEU A 138 0.67 27.23 8.07
CA LEU A 138 0.21 26.03 8.74
C LEU A 138 -0.02 26.35 10.22
N GLU A 139 -1.24 26.13 10.69
CA GLU A 139 -1.61 26.31 12.09
C GLU A 139 -0.87 25.30 12.98
N ARG A 140 -0.17 25.81 14.00
CA ARG A 140 0.57 24.99 14.97
C ARG A 140 0.17 25.37 16.40
N LYS A 141 0.49 24.50 17.36
CA LYS A 141 0.44 24.87 18.79
C LYS A 141 1.62 25.79 19.10
N GLY A 142 1.49 27.08 18.83
CA GLY A 142 2.54 28.08 19.03
C GLY A 142 2.54 29.12 17.91
N ASP A 143 3.72 29.41 17.39
CA ASP A 143 3.86 30.24 16.19
C ASP A 143 3.50 29.40 14.96
N ASP A 144 2.74 30.00 14.06
CA ASP A 144 2.33 29.36 12.84
C ASP A 144 3.50 29.27 11.84
N GLU A 145 3.48 28.24 11.01
CA GLU A 145 4.59 27.90 10.13
C GLU A 145 4.30 28.40 8.71
N LYS A 146 5.10 29.36 8.21
CA LYS A 146 4.99 29.83 6.83
C LYS A 146 5.43 28.74 5.84
N ILE A 147 4.54 28.40 4.91
CA ILE A 147 4.79 27.39 3.88
C ILE A 147 5.21 28.09 2.56
N THR A 148 6.50 28.03 2.25
CA THR A 148 7.04 28.51 0.97
C THR A 148 6.69 27.53 -0.17
N PRO A 149 6.71 27.95 -1.45
CA PRO A 149 6.39 27.06 -2.57
C PRO A 149 7.26 25.79 -2.65
N ASP A 150 8.51 25.88 -2.21
CA ASP A 150 9.52 24.82 -2.18
C ASP A 150 9.50 23.98 -0.89
N ALA A 151 8.77 24.40 0.15
CA ALA A 151 8.66 23.65 1.40
C ALA A 151 8.02 22.27 1.17
N ILE A 152 8.56 21.25 1.84
CA ILE A 152 7.96 19.91 1.89
C ILE A 152 7.19 19.79 3.20
N VAL A 153 5.89 19.58 3.10
CA VAL A 153 4.98 19.38 4.24
C VAL A 153 4.56 17.93 4.28
N ASP A 154 4.76 17.26 5.41
CA ASP A 154 4.19 15.94 5.68
C ASP A 154 2.71 16.11 6.05
N VAL A 155 1.83 16.02 5.05
CA VAL A 155 0.40 16.30 5.20
C VAL A 155 -0.30 15.14 5.90
N ARG A 156 -1.11 15.48 6.91
CA ARG A 156 -1.90 14.55 7.73
C ARG A 156 -3.34 15.02 7.83
N ASP A 157 -4.22 14.11 8.24
CA ASP A 157 -5.64 14.40 8.43
C ASP A 157 -5.86 15.53 9.43
N HIS A 158 -6.84 16.38 9.12
CA HIS A 158 -7.26 17.54 9.92
C HIS A 158 -6.21 18.63 10.11
N MET A 159 -5.15 18.69 9.31
CA MET A 159 -4.26 19.86 9.29
C MET A 159 -4.99 21.10 8.77
N CYS A 160 -4.79 22.22 9.46
CA CYS A 160 -5.37 23.52 9.13
C CYS A 160 -4.32 24.46 8.58
N PHE A 161 -4.62 25.08 7.45
CA PHE A 161 -3.84 26.12 6.83
C PHE A 161 -4.72 27.35 6.62
N TYR A 162 -4.08 28.50 6.51
CA TYR A 162 -4.78 29.74 6.21
C TYR A 162 -3.87 30.68 5.43
N THR A 163 -4.49 31.60 4.70
CA THR A 163 -3.78 32.61 3.94
C THR A 163 -3.79 33.94 4.67
N ALA A 164 -2.65 34.61 4.73
CA ALA A 164 -2.52 35.93 5.35
C ALA A 164 -1.78 36.89 4.41
N PRO A 165 -2.05 38.21 4.44
CA PRO A 165 -1.23 39.17 3.71
C PRO A 165 0.26 39.01 4.04
N SER A 166 1.13 39.07 3.03
CA SER A 166 2.57 38.87 3.20
C SER A 166 3.26 39.95 4.07
N THR A 167 2.51 40.99 4.45
CA THR A 167 2.95 42.10 5.30
C THR A 167 2.80 41.84 6.80
N ILE A 168 2.17 40.72 7.21
CA ILE A 168 1.99 40.33 8.61
C ILE A 168 2.57 38.94 8.89
N ASN A 169 3.08 38.74 10.10
CA ASN A 169 3.43 37.41 10.63
C ASN A 169 2.34 37.00 11.65
N PRO A 170 1.37 36.14 11.27
CA PRO A 170 0.32 35.66 12.16
C PRO A 170 0.91 34.78 13.28
N GLY A 171 0.38 34.89 14.49
CA GLY A 171 0.85 34.10 15.64
C GLY A 171 2.03 34.71 16.42
N ALA A 172 2.79 35.64 15.84
CA ALA A 172 3.87 36.33 16.54
C ALA A 172 3.32 37.14 17.73
N ARG A 173 3.65 36.71 18.97
CA ARG A 173 3.35 37.47 20.18
C ARG A 173 3.86 38.91 20.04
N ARG A 174 2.95 39.89 20.20
CA ARG A 174 3.37 41.26 20.52
C ARG A 174 4.12 41.21 21.85
N LEU A 175 5.43 41.49 21.82
CA LEU A 175 6.19 41.91 22.99
C LEU A 175 5.74 43.29 23.43
#